data_AF-A0A952BTW3-F1
#
_entry.id   AF-A0A952BTW3-F1
#
_cell.length_a   1.000
_cell.length_b   1.000
_cell.length_c   1.000
_cell.angle_alpha   90.00
_cell.angle_beta   90.00
_cell.angle_gamma   90.00
#
_symmetry.space_group_name_H-M   'P 1'
#
loop_
_entity.id
_entity.type
_entity.pdbx_description
1 polymer ?
#
loop_
_entity_poly.entity_id
_entity_poly.type
_entity_poly.pdbx_seq_one_letter_code
_entity_poly.pdbx_strand_id
1 'polypeptide(L)'
;MFLLRSFLFLSLILSSESIPLYAQREGLSCLYCHTGTDGRHLSDAGLLYQYSGRYFPHHQKPAVSENFLDPSVNPRYRALREKYLQKYFRKDPIHEYLEKGQRLFFGSRDLKRKSEKTCASCHNPNDMKKVYGTYPRYVPLTERFLSLEQMQNYCLETHLGGTPLELGSEDSLSISAYLNSLARP
;
A
#
# COMPACT_ATOMS: atom_id res chain seq x y z
N MET A 1 -26.08 18.36 -61.95
CA MET A 1 -26.41 19.09 -60.72
C MET A 1 -27.15 18.13 -59.79
N PHE A 2 -26.45 17.41 -58.91
CA PHE A 2 -26.96 16.82 -57.66
C PHE A 2 -25.74 16.28 -56.90
N LEU A 3 -25.41 16.96 -55.80
CA LEU A 3 -24.37 16.61 -54.83
C LEU A 3 -24.92 15.52 -53.91
N LEU A 4 -24.25 14.36 -53.80
CA LEU A 4 -24.50 13.43 -52.68
C LEU A 4 -23.26 13.40 -51.76
N ARG A 5 -23.51 13.78 -50.52
CA ARG A 5 -22.57 13.97 -49.42
C ARG A 5 -22.05 12.63 -48.89
N SER A 6 -20.73 12.56 -48.70
CA SER A 6 -20.05 11.59 -47.85
C SER A 6 -20.53 11.73 -46.40
N PHE A 7 -21.05 10.65 -45.82
CA PHE A 7 -21.22 10.52 -44.37
C PHE A 7 -19.94 9.93 -43.77
N LEU A 8 -19.10 10.78 -43.21
CA LEU A 8 -18.04 10.38 -42.27
C LEU A 8 -18.72 10.12 -40.92
N PHE A 9 -18.86 8.85 -40.55
CA PHE A 9 -19.15 8.45 -39.17
C PHE A 9 -17.89 8.65 -38.34
N LEU A 10 -17.78 9.83 -37.72
CA LEU A 10 -16.78 10.11 -36.69
C LEU A 10 -17.28 9.52 -35.38
N SER A 11 -16.94 8.25 -35.11
CA SER A 11 -17.13 7.65 -33.79
C SER A 11 -16.19 8.34 -32.80
N LEU A 12 -16.71 9.34 -32.09
CA LEU A 12 -16.06 9.88 -30.89
C LEU A 12 -16.04 8.78 -29.82
N ILE A 13 -14.93 8.05 -29.76
CA ILE A 13 -14.55 7.30 -28.57
C ILE A 13 -14.14 8.36 -27.53
N LEU A 14 -15.08 8.75 -26.66
CA LEU A 14 -14.73 9.49 -25.46
C LEU A 14 -13.85 8.59 -24.59
N SER A 15 -12.58 8.98 -24.52
CA SER A 15 -11.57 8.42 -23.62
C SER A 15 -12.09 8.50 -22.19
N SER A 16 -12.21 7.34 -21.53
CA SER A 16 -12.42 7.28 -20.09
C SER A 16 -11.14 7.77 -19.39
N GLU A 17 -11.02 9.09 -19.22
CA GLU A 17 -10.02 9.64 -18.32
C GLU A 17 -10.24 9.05 -16.94
N SER A 18 -9.16 8.49 -16.42
CA SER A 18 -9.07 7.70 -15.20
C SER A 18 -9.65 8.45 -14.00
N ILE A 19 -10.84 8.07 -13.56
CA ILE A 19 -11.37 8.50 -12.27
C ILE A 19 -10.47 7.88 -11.19
N PRO A 20 -9.85 8.69 -10.31
CA PRO A 20 -9.01 8.16 -9.25
C PRO A 20 -9.86 7.31 -8.28
N LEU A 21 -9.39 6.08 -8.03
CA LEU A 21 -10.07 5.02 -7.25
C LEU A 21 -10.59 5.43 -5.86
N TYR A 22 -10.09 6.53 -5.27
CA TYR A 22 -10.59 7.03 -3.98
C TYR A 22 -12.04 7.54 -4.04
N ALA A 23 -12.55 7.87 -5.22
CA ALA A 23 -13.88 8.46 -5.41
C ALA A 23 -15.03 7.43 -5.46
N GLN A 24 -14.73 6.12 -5.38
CA GLN A 24 -15.74 5.06 -5.56
C GLN A 24 -16.27 4.46 -4.25
N ARG A 25 -15.93 5.04 -3.09
CA ARG A 25 -16.48 4.56 -1.80
C ARG A 25 -17.90 5.11 -1.63
N GLU A 26 -18.88 4.24 -1.84
CA GLU A 26 -20.34 4.34 -1.61
C GLU A 26 -20.91 5.77 -1.45
N GLY A 27 -21.49 6.30 -2.52
CA GLY A 27 -22.47 7.40 -2.47
C GLY A 27 -21.93 8.83 -2.52
N LEU A 28 -20.61 9.03 -2.54
CA LEU A 28 -20.02 10.37 -2.66
C LEU A 28 -19.73 10.70 -4.13
N SER A 29 -20.54 11.56 -4.75
CA SER A 29 -20.25 12.05 -6.10
C SER A 29 -19.04 12.99 -6.07
N CYS A 30 -18.24 13.02 -7.15
CA CYS A 30 -17.07 13.91 -7.25
C CYS A 30 -17.43 15.38 -7.03
N LEU A 31 -18.66 15.79 -7.37
CA LEU A 31 -19.21 17.15 -7.14
C LEU A 31 -19.31 17.52 -5.64
N TYR A 32 -19.27 16.53 -4.74
CA TYR A 32 -19.24 16.80 -3.31
C TYR A 32 -17.89 17.41 -2.89
N CYS A 33 -16.79 16.94 -3.47
CA CYS A 33 -15.44 17.41 -3.12
C CYS A 33 -14.89 18.44 -4.11
N HIS A 34 -15.34 18.43 -5.36
CA HIS A 34 -14.80 19.26 -6.44
C HIS A 34 -15.88 20.11 -7.08
N THR A 35 -15.52 21.32 -7.48
CA THR A 35 -16.40 22.23 -8.23
C THR A 35 -16.55 21.82 -9.70
N GLY A 36 -15.67 20.95 -10.20
CA GLY A 36 -15.66 20.46 -11.58
C GLY A 36 -15.61 18.92 -11.68
N THR A 37 -16.06 18.39 -12.81
CA THR A 37 -16.01 16.94 -13.12
C THR A 37 -14.62 16.44 -13.49
N ASP A 38 -13.68 17.36 -13.76
CA ASP A 38 -12.27 17.07 -14.05
C ASP A 38 -11.42 16.86 -12.79
N GLY A 39 -12.03 16.96 -11.60
CA GLY A 39 -11.36 16.79 -10.31
C GLY A 39 -10.39 17.92 -9.96
N ARG A 40 -10.44 19.05 -10.68
CA ARG A 40 -9.65 20.25 -10.40
C ARG A 40 -10.56 21.23 -9.66
N HIS A 41 -10.00 21.91 -8.67
CA HIS A 41 -10.68 22.89 -7.79
C HIS A 41 -11.66 22.25 -6.79
N LEU A 42 -11.24 22.18 -5.52
CA LEU A 42 -12.07 21.72 -4.41
C LEU A 42 -13.26 22.67 -4.21
N SER A 43 -14.44 22.12 -3.95
CA SER A 43 -15.60 22.92 -3.54
C SER A 43 -15.48 23.34 -2.09
N ASP A 44 -16.01 24.51 -1.76
CA ASP A 44 -16.10 24.95 -0.36
C ASP A 44 -16.96 23.98 0.49
N ALA A 45 -17.83 23.20 -0.16
CA ALA A 45 -18.65 22.14 0.45
C ALA A 45 -17.86 20.85 0.75
N GLY A 46 -16.79 20.56 -0.01
CA GLY A 46 -15.87 19.43 0.20
C GLY A 46 -15.06 19.51 1.48
N LEU A 47 -15.22 20.62 2.21
CA LEU A 47 -14.58 20.86 3.50
C LEU A 47 -15.46 20.40 4.67
N LEU A 48 -16.59 19.74 4.48
CA LEU A 48 -17.39 19.25 5.62
C LEU A 48 -17.00 17.82 6.01
N TYR A 49 -16.47 17.62 7.23
CA TYR A 49 -16.30 16.28 7.81
C TYR A 49 -17.41 15.99 8.83
N GLN A 50 -17.85 14.72 8.90
CA GLN A 50 -18.90 14.28 9.81
C GLN A 50 -18.30 13.66 11.08
N TYR A 51 -18.72 14.15 12.25
CA TYR A 51 -18.38 13.55 13.54
C TYR A 51 -19.61 13.56 14.45
N SER A 52 -19.97 12.40 14.99
CA SER A 52 -21.14 12.24 15.88
C SER A 52 -22.44 12.80 15.29
N GLY A 53 -22.67 12.60 13.99
CA GLY A 53 -23.89 13.06 13.31
C GLY A 53 -23.96 14.55 13.00
N ARG A 54 -22.89 15.33 13.21
CA ARG A 54 -22.81 16.76 12.86
C ARG A 54 -21.75 17.00 11.79
N TYR A 55 -21.99 18.00 10.93
CA TYR A 55 -21.08 18.43 9.87
C TYR A 55 -20.30 19.67 10.31
N PHE A 56 -18.99 19.67 10.12
CA PHE A 56 -18.09 20.75 10.52
C PHE A 56 -17.24 21.24 9.34
N PRO A 57 -17.05 22.55 9.17
CA PRO A 57 -16.10 23.11 8.19
C PRO A 57 -14.67 22.61 8.43
N HIS A 58 -13.90 22.36 7.38
CA HIS A 58 -12.56 21.75 7.48
C HIS A 58 -11.57 22.70 8.15
N HIS A 59 -11.79 24.00 8.05
CA HIS A 59 -11.03 25.01 8.79
C HIS A 59 -11.37 25.03 10.29
N GLN A 60 -12.49 24.41 10.69
CA GLN A 60 -12.88 24.14 12.08
C GLN A 60 -12.63 22.68 12.47
N LYS A 61 -11.97 21.89 11.60
CA LYS A 61 -11.46 20.59 11.99
C LYS A 61 -10.57 20.86 13.21
N PRO A 62 -10.87 20.24 14.37
CA PRO A 62 -9.97 20.33 15.50
C PRO A 62 -8.58 19.90 14.99
N ALA A 63 -7.50 20.35 15.62
CA ALA A 63 -6.18 19.81 15.39
C ALA A 63 -6.12 18.35 15.87
N VAL A 64 -6.91 17.49 15.24
CA VAL A 64 -7.08 16.07 15.55
C VAL A 64 -5.78 15.35 15.22
N SER A 65 -4.96 15.89 14.30
CA SER A 65 -3.63 15.38 14.01
C SER A 65 -2.58 15.65 15.09
N GLU A 66 -2.79 16.58 16.02
CA GLU A 66 -1.74 16.97 16.97
C GLU A 66 -1.79 16.19 18.30
N ASN A 67 -2.88 15.46 18.59
CA ASN A 67 -3.07 14.79 19.88
C ASN A 67 -3.50 13.32 19.80
N PHE A 68 -3.42 12.68 18.63
CA PHE A 68 -3.42 11.22 18.64
C PHE A 68 -2.07 10.76 19.17
N LEU A 69 -2.01 10.48 20.47
CA LEU A 69 -1.02 9.57 21.01
C LEU A 69 -0.96 8.37 20.05
N ASP A 70 0.24 8.04 19.58
CA ASP A 70 0.43 6.87 18.71
C ASP A 70 -0.38 5.70 19.33
N PRO A 71 -1.31 5.09 18.59
CA PRO A 71 -2.12 4.01 19.11
C PRO A 71 -1.28 2.90 19.77
N SER A 72 -0.03 2.73 19.34
CA SER A 72 0.94 1.81 19.94
C SER A 72 1.29 2.16 21.40
N VAL A 73 1.37 3.44 21.77
CA VAL A 73 1.68 3.89 23.13
C VAL A 73 0.44 4.03 24.01
N ASN A 74 -0.76 4.18 23.45
CA ASN A 74 -2.01 4.29 24.22
C ASN A 74 -2.43 2.95 24.88
N PRO A 75 -2.44 2.84 26.23
CA PRO A 75 -2.78 1.58 26.92
C PRO A 75 -4.20 1.08 26.62
N ARG A 76 -5.16 1.99 26.44
CA ARG A 76 -6.55 1.63 26.10
C ARG A 76 -6.63 1.00 24.72
N TYR A 77 -5.86 1.51 23.75
CA TYR A 77 -5.81 0.93 22.41
C TYR A 77 -5.15 -0.46 22.43
N ARG A 78 -4.04 -0.61 23.17
CA ARG A 78 -3.38 -1.92 23.35
C ARG A 78 -4.34 -2.97 23.92
N ALA A 79 -5.07 -2.65 24.97
CA ALA A 79 -6.06 -3.54 25.57
C ALA A 79 -7.21 -3.88 24.61
N LEU A 80 -7.70 -2.90 23.82
CA LEU A 80 -8.73 -3.16 22.80
C LEU A 80 -8.20 -4.08 21.69
N ARG A 81 -6.98 -3.84 21.19
CA ARG A 81 -6.32 -4.68 20.17
C ARG A 81 -6.20 -6.11 20.68
N GLU A 82 -5.71 -6.30 21.90
CA GLU A 82 -5.54 -7.62 22.49
C GLU A 82 -6.88 -8.36 22.62
N LYS A 83 -7.91 -7.69 23.14
CA LYS A 83 -9.27 -8.26 23.22
C LYS A 83 -9.83 -8.63 21.84
N TYR A 84 -9.60 -7.80 20.83
CA TYR A 84 -10.02 -8.08 19.45
C TYR A 84 -9.29 -9.32 18.90
N LEU A 85 -7.97 -9.39 19.09
CA LEU A 85 -7.17 -10.54 18.65
C LEU A 85 -7.63 -11.83 19.32
N GLN A 86 -7.79 -11.84 20.64
CA GLN A 86 -8.28 -13.01 21.39
C GLN A 86 -9.69 -13.44 20.95
N LYS A 87 -10.57 -12.49 20.63
CA LYS A 87 -11.95 -12.78 20.24
C LYS A 87 -12.05 -13.39 18.84
N TYR A 88 -11.29 -12.86 17.88
CA TYR A 88 -11.48 -13.17 16.45
C TYR A 88 -10.43 -14.12 15.88
N PHE A 89 -9.28 -14.27 16.54
CA PHE A 89 -8.19 -15.08 16.01
C PHE A 89 -7.69 -16.09 17.05
N ARG A 90 -7.50 -17.35 16.61
CA ARG A 90 -6.88 -18.40 17.44
C ARG A 90 -5.39 -18.17 17.66
N LYS A 91 -4.73 -17.50 16.72
CA LYS A 91 -3.32 -17.07 16.74
C LYS A 91 -3.24 -15.65 16.17
N ASP A 92 -2.32 -14.81 16.63
CA ASP A 92 -2.15 -13.48 16.02
C ASP A 92 -1.83 -13.67 14.53
N PRO A 93 -2.70 -13.22 13.60
CA PRO A 93 -2.50 -13.45 12.17
C PRO A 93 -1.20 -12.83 11.68
N ILE A 94 -0.70 -11.77 12.33
CA ILE A 94 0.60 -11.18 11.97
C ILE A 94 1.73 -12.14 12.29
N HIS A 95 1.62 -12.93 13.36
CA HIS A 95 2.68 -13.86 13.77
C HIS A 95 2.97 -14.90 12.69
N GLU A 96 1.94 -15.39 12.00
CA GLU A 96 2.10 -16.36 10.90
C GLU A 96 2.89 -15.76 9.73
N TYR A 97 2.63 -14.50 9.36
CA TYR A 97 3.39 -13.77 8.34
C TYR A 97 4.84 -13.52 8.77
N LEU A 98 5.07 -13.22 10.05
CA LEU A 98 6.41 -12.99 10.58
C LEU A 98 7.26 -14.27 10.55
N GLU A 99 6.71 -15.39 11.05
CA GLU A 99 7.39 -16.68 11.03
C GLU A 99 7.67 -17.15 9.60
N LYS A 100 6.69 -17.00 8.71
CA LYS A 100 6.85 -17.33 7.28
C LYS A 100 7.92 -16.46 6.63
N GLY A 101 7.88 -15.14 6.86
CA GLY A 101 8.85 -14.20 6.33
C GLY A 101 10.27 -14.50 6.79
N GLN A 102 10.44 -14.84 8.08
CA GLN A 102 11.72 -15.28 8.62
C GLN A 102 12.20 -16.55 7.91
N ARG A 103 11.36 -17.57 7.78
CA ARG A 103 11.71 -18.81 7.06
C ARG A 103 12.14 -18.52 5.62
N LEU A 104 11.40 -17.69 4.89
CA LEU A 104 11.74 -17.30 3.52
C LEU A 104 13.09 -16.57 3.46
N PHE A 105 13.34 -15.63 4.38
CA PHE A 105 14.59 -14.86 4.45
C PHE A 105 15.83 -15.74 4.70
N PHE A 106 15.72 -16.71 5.61
CA PHE A 106 16.80 -17.65 5.93
C PHE A 106 16.88 -18.84 4.97
N GLY A 107 15.95 -18.98 4.03
CA GLY A 107 16.06 -19.90 2.90
C GLY A 107 15.13 -21.10 2.90
N SER A 108 13.84 -20.91 3.18
CA SER A 108 12.81 -21.95 2.98
C SER A 108 12.85 -22.55 1.56
N ARG A 109 12.41 -23.81 1.45
CA ARG A 109 12.21 -24.50 0.16
C ARG A 109 11.05 -23.93 -0.66
N ASP A 110 10.16 -23.17 -0.01
CA ASP A 110 9.00 -22.54 -0.67
C ASP A 110 9.44 -21.47 -1.69
N LEU A 111 10.61 -20.86 -1.45
CA LEU A 111 11.16 -19.83 -2.32
C LEU A 111 11.94 -20.47 -3.49
N LYS A 112 11.33 -20.51 -4.67
CA LYS A 112 11.95 -21.06 -5.89
C LYS A 112 13.18 -20.24 -6.29
N ARG A 113 14.36 -20.85 -6.19
CA ARG A 113 15.66 -20.25 -6.54
C ARG A 113 16.60 -21.28 -7.16
N LYS A 114 17.50 -20.83 -8.04
CA LYS A 114 18.57 -21.67 -8.62
C LYS A 114 19.85 -21.65 -7.77
N SER A 115 20.09 -20.54 -7.08
CA SER A 115 21.24 -20.41 -6.18
C SER A 115 21.01 -21.14 -4.86
N GLU A 116 22.08 -21.70 -4.29
CA GLU A 116 22.09 -22.18 -2.90
C GLU A 116 22.06 -21.04 -1.88
N LYS A 117 22.34 -19.80 -2.32
CA LYS A 117 22.27 -18.60 -1.48
C LYS A 117 20.85 -18.29 -1.04
N THR A 118 20.75 -17.58 0.08
CA THR A 118 19.51 -17.10 0.70
C THR A 118 19.59 -15.58 0.90
N CYS A 119 18.48 -14.92 1.24
CA CYS A 119 18.53 -13.50 1.59
C CYS A 119 19.52 -13.26 2.74
N ALA A 120 19.45 -14.10 3.78
CA ALA A 120 20.34 -14.07 4.94
C ALA A 120 21.82 -14.33 4.61
N SER A 121 22.12 -15.01 3.50
CA SER A 121 23.51 -15.27 3.09
C SER A 121 24.21 -14.02 2.54
N CYS A 122 23.45 -13.02 2.08
CA CYS A 122 23.98 -11.74 1.59
C CYS A 122 23.66 -10.56 2.53
N HIS A 123 22.57 -10.66 3.30
CA HIS A 123 22.08 -9.59 4.17
C HIS A 123 22.00 -10.07 5.62
N ASN A 124 22.77 -9.44 6.51
CA ASN A 124 22.60 -9.65 7.94
C ASN A 124 21.29 -8.99 8.40
N PRO A 125 20.45 -9.67 9.23
CA PRO A 125 19.25 -9.05 9.79
C PRO A 125 19.49 -7.69 10.48
N ASN A 126 20.65 -7.49 11.10
CA ASN A 126 20.99 -6.22 11.73
C ASN A 126 21.17 -5.08 10.72
N ASP A 127 21.66 -5.37 9.52
CA ASP A 127 21.80 -4.37 8.45
C ASP A 127 20.42 -3.99 7.88
N MET A 128 19.46 -4.91 7.96
CA MET A 128 18.11 -4.72 7.44
C MET A 128 17.21 -3.86 8.32
N LYS A 129 17.58 -3.56 9.58
CA LYS A 129 16.76 -2.78 10.52
C LYS A 129 16.38 -1.39 10.01
N LYS A 130 17.19 -0.77 9.14
CA LYS A 130 16.91 0.56 8.61
C LYS A 130 16.23 0.52 7.24
N VAL A 131 16.14 -0.63 6.61
CA VAL A 131 15.76 -0.75 5.20
C VAL A 131 14.27 -0.47 5.01
N TYR A 132 13.40 -1.04 5.85
CA TYR A 132 11.94 -0.96 5.66
C TYR A 132 11.44 0.50 5.54
N GLY A 133 11.84 1.37 6.46
CA GLY A 133 11.43 2.78 6.48
C GLY A 133 12.00 3.66 5.36
N THR A 134 12.85 3.11 4.48
CA THR A 134 13.44 3.86 3.36
C THR A 134 12.77 3.61 2.03
N TYR A 135 11.82 2.67 1.94
CA TYR A 135 11.07 2.39 0.72
C TYR A 135 9.67 3.04 0.76
N PRO A 136 9.11 3.43 -0.40
CA PRO A 136 9.68 3.32 -1.74
C PRO A 136 10.84 4.31 -1.98
N ARG A 137 11.83 3.92 -2.79
CA ARG A 137 12.97 4.78 -3.14
C ARG A 137 13.46 4.58 -4.56
N TYR A 138 14.15 5.59 -5.07
CA TYR A 138 14.92 5.46 -6.30
C TYR A 138 16.09 4.49 -6.09
N VAL A 139 16.24 3.54 -7.02
CA VAL A 139 17.31 2.54 -7.04
C VAL A 139 18.14 2.77 -8.29
N PRO A 140 19.37 3.31 -8.17
CA PRO A 140 20.18 3.65 -9.34
C PRO A 140 20.47 2.47 -10.27
N LEU A 141 20.66 1.27 -9.72
CA LEU A 141 20.92 0.05 -10.49
C LEU A 141 19.78 -0.34 -11.43
N THR A 142 18.56 0.11 -11.15
CA THR A 142 17.36 -0.19 -11.96
C THR A 142 16.81 1.05 -12.64
N GLU A 143 17.39 2.23 -12.40
CA GLU A 143 16.92 3.55 -12.86
C GLU A 143 15.44 3.82 -12.56
N ARG A 144 14.90 3.23 -11.48
CA ARG A 144 13.47 3.28 -11.16
C ARG A 144 13.23 3.50 -9.67
N PHE A 145 12.06 4.06 -9.35
CA PHE A 145 11.50 3.99 -8.00
C PHE A 145 10.91 2.61 -7.78
N LEU A 146 11.38 1.93 -6.73
CA LEU A 146 10.91 0.61 -6.37
C LEU A 146 10.26 0.63 -4.97
N SER A 147 9.20 -0.16 -4.81
CA SER A 147 8.72 -0.58 -3.48
C SER A 147 9.67 -1.60 -2.85
N LEU A 148 9.46 -1.92 -1.58
CA LEU A 148 10.24 -2.95 -0.90
C LEU A 148 10.05 -4.32 -1.57
N GLU A 149 8.82 -4.68 -1.93
CA GLU A 149 8.44 -5.91 -2.61
C GLU A 149 9.07 -6.00 -4.01
N GLN A 150 9.11 -4.88 -4.73
CA GLN A 150 9.79 -4.83 -6.03
C GLN A 150 11.30 -5.02 -5.89
N MET A 151 11.91 -4.45 -4.84
CA MET A 151 13.32 -4.69 -4.54
C MET A 151 13.58 -6.15 -4.12
N GLN A 152 12.68 -6.77 -3.36
CA GLN A 152 12.76 -8.21 -3.04
C GLN A 152 12.79 -9.02 -4.34
N ASN A 153 11.86 -8.77 -5.26
CA ASN A 153 11.81 -9.46 -6.55
C ASN A 153 13.06 -9.22 -7.40
N TYR A 154 13.59 -8.00 -7.41
CA TYR A 154 14.87 -7.70 -8.07
C TYR A 154 16.00 -8.58 -7.52
N CYS A 155 16.10 -8.75 -6.19
CA CYS A 155 17.09 -9.64 -5.59
C CYS A 155 16.85 -11.12 -5.91
N LEU A 156 15.59 -11.58 -5.87
CA LEU A 156 15.22 -12.96 -6.19
C LEU A 156 15.63 -13.31 -7.62
N GLU A 157 15.26 -12.48 -8.58
CA GLU A 157 15.50 -12.69 -10.00
C GLU A 157 16.99 -12.55 -10.33
N THR A 158 17.60 -11.44 -9.92
CA THR A 158 18.95 -11.06 -10.37
C THR A 158 20.06 -11.79 -9.64
N HIS A 159 19.89 -12.08 -8.34
CA HIS A 159 20.96 -12.63 -7.51
C HIS A 159 20.74 -14.09 -7.11
N LEU A 160 19.47 -14.52 -6.99
CA LEU A 160 19.14 -15.89 -6.61
C LEU A 160 18.69 -16.75 -7.81
N GLY A 161 18.48 -16.14 -8.97
CA GLY A 161 17.98 -16.82 -10.17
C GLY A 161 16.60 -17.45 -9.94
N GLY A 162 15.80 -16.85 -9.06
CA GLY A 162 14.48 -17.31 -8.66
C GLY A 162 13.35 -16.71 -9.50
N THR A 163 12.14 -17.17 -9.24
CA THR A 163 10.92 -16.59 -9.83
C THR A 163 10.46 -15.41 -8.98
N PRO A 164 10.19 -14.24 -9.56
CA PRO A 164 9.56 -13.14 -8.84
C PRO A 164 8.27 -13.59 -8.15
N LEU A 165 8.06 -13.13 -6.92
CA LEU A 165 6.81 -13.33 -6.21
C LEU A 165 5.74 -12.39 -6.80
N GLU A 166 4.50 -12.84 -6.84
CA GLU A 166 3.40 -11.94 -7.14
C GLU A 166 3.34 -10.84 -6.08
N LEU A 167 3.27 -9.58 -6.51
CA LEU A 167 3.24 -8.44 -5.59
C LEU A 167 1.98 -8.51 -4.74
N GLY A 168 2.13 -8.42 -3.42
CA GLY A 168 1.00 -8.53 -2.48
C GLY A 168 0.56 -9.98 -2.21
N SER A 169 1.22 -10.99 -2.79
CA SER A 169 1.03 -12.38 -2.38
C SER A 169 1.43 -12.59 -0.92
N GLU A 170 0.93 -13.68 -0.32
CA GLU A 170 1.26 -14.03 1.06
C GLU A 170 2.77 -14.14 1.30
N ASP A 171 3.53 -14.71 0.35
CA ASP A 171 4.99 -14.84 0.45
C ASP A 171 5.68 -13.48 0.39
N SER A 172 5.28 -12.62 -0.55
CA SER A 172 5.81 -11.27 -0.70
C SER A 172 5.53 -10.43 0.56
N LEU A 173 4.29 -10.45 1.04
CA LEU A 173 3.90 -9.74 2.25
C LEU A 173 4.56 -10.30 3.50
N SER A 174 4.80 -11.61 3.58
CA SER A 174 5.50 -12.23 4.71
C SER A 174 6.94 -11.74 4.81
N ILE A 175 7.67 -11.68 3.69
CA ILE A 175 9.03 -11.12 3.67
C ILE A 175 9.01 -9.65 4.09
N SER A 176 8.10 -8.84 3.53
CA SER A 176 7.93 -7.43 3.94
C SER A 176 7.60 -7.28 5.43
N ALA A 177 6.72 -8.13 5.97
CA ALA A 177 6.33 -8.11 7.38
C ALA A 177 7.51 -8.44 8.30
N TYR A 178 8.31 -9.45 7.93
CA TYR A 178 9.52 -9.78 8.65
C TYR A 178 10.53 -8.63 8.63
N LEU A 179 10.81 -8.03 7.47
CA LEU A 179 11.72 -6.88 7.37
C LEU A 179 11.22 -5.66 8.18
N ASN A 180 9.90 -5.41 8.19
CA ASN A 180 9.30 -4.39 9.06
C ASN A 180 9.54 -4.70 10.55
N SER A 181 9.42 -5.96 10.96
CA SER A 181 9.63 -6.35 12.35
C SER A 181 11.06 -6.10 12.83
N LEU A 182 12.05 -6.20 11.93
CA LEU A 182 13.44 -5.86 12.24
C LEU A 182 13.63 -4.36 12.42
N ALA A 183 12.80 -3.54 11.78
CA ALA A 183 12.90 -2.08 11.82
C ALA A 183 12.23 -1.45 13.05
N ARG A 184 11.44 -2.23 13.80
CA ARG A 184 10.82 -1.76 15.04
C ARG A 184 11.84 -1.80 16.19
N PRO A 185 11.87 -0.77 17.05
CA PRO A 185 12.75 -0.73 18.23
C PRO A 185 12.39 -1.79 19.27
#